data_AF-A0A3B0YVC9-F1
#
_entry.id   AF-A0A3B0YVC9-F1
#
_cell.length_a   1.000
_cell.length_b   1.000
_cell.length_c   1.000
_cell.angle_alpha   90.00
_cell.angle_beta   90.00
_cell.angle_gamma   90.00
#
_symmetry.space_group_name_H-M   'P 1'
#
loop_
_entity.id
_entity.type
_entity.pdbx_description
1 polymer ?
#
loop_
_entity_poly.entity_id
_entity_poly.type
_entity_poly.pdbx_seq_one_letter_code
_entity_poly.pdbx_strand_id
1 'polypeptide(L)'
;MSDKNKSPHSPLVRYLRVTDHDALELVFVEIPDLAPSEVLFIEKILNDWTEEQAIANLLFYPSLIPKSIRFDIICKALTSDNAPYYVLAATVGLQLLKASDWTAEQRDKIGERLILIASQNVEIIAARASITVWEYLDGLGDVQLLGVYPVATSTANRNIMAYVLTRYADYSKKEFKQALKKMAIKWHIRRKFVKRFKRCLRGKRSGKAVFMQAPEYIDIPSLTDVDQRVFVQASQE
;
A
#
# COMPACT_ATOMS: atom_id res chain seq x y z
N MET A 1 -9.46 9.52 41.31
CA MET A 1 -9.05 10.81 40.75
C MET A 1 -7.58 11.03 41.07
N SER A 2 -6.71 10.88 40.07
CA SER A 2 -5.40 11.54 40.02
C SER A 2 -4.91 11.46 38.57
N ASP A 3 -5.61 12.20 37.69
CA ASP A 3 -5.04 12.64 36.42
C ASP A 3 -3.98 13.68 36.78
N LYS A 4 -2.72 13.25 36.81
CA LYS A 4 -1.58 14.16 36.88
C LYS A 4 -0.72 13.92 35.66
N ASN A 5 -0.82 14.85 34.72
CA ASN A 5 0.23 15.21 33.76
C ASN A 5 0.86 14.03 33.02
N LYS A 6 0.22 13.58 31.93
CA LYS A 6 1.00 13.04 30.81
C LYS A 6 1.93 14.15 30.35
N SER A 7 3.21 13.97 30.66
CA SER A 7 4.27 14.84 30.20
C SER A 7 4.13 15.08 28.69
N PRO A 8 4.30 16.31 28.18
CA PRO A 8 4.41 16.59 26.74
C PRO A 8 5.57 15.84 26.05
N HIS A 9 6.29 14.99 26.79
CA HIS A 9 7.41 14.19 26.37
C HIS A 9 7.10 12.68 26.21
N SER A 10 5.83 12.23 26.25
CA SER A 10 5.57 10.81 25.94
C SER A 10 5.95 10.51 24.47
N PRO A 11 6.65 9.38 24.19
CA PRO A 11 7.03 9.02 22.82
C PRO A 11 5.84 8.98 21.86
N LEU A 12 4.68 8.50 22.31
CA LEU A 12 3.45 8.51 21.52
C LEU A 12 2.99 9.93 21.15
N VAL A 13 2.97 10.88 22.09
CA VAL A 13 2.52 12.25 21.78
C VAL A 13 3.48 12.94 20.81
N ARG A 14 4.79 12.69 20.95
CA ARG A 14 5.78 13.13 19.95
C ARG A 14 5.47 12.52 18.60
N TYR A 15 5.31 11.20 18.55
CA TYR A 15 5.03 10.45 17.33
C TYR A 15 3.82 10.98 16.57
N LEU A 16 2.70 11.22 17.27
CA LEU A 16 1.46 11.73 16.65
C LEU A 16 1.59 13.15 16.07
N ARG A 17 2.67 13.88 16.41
CA ARG A 17 2.91 15.26 15.97
C ARG A 17 4.08 15.39 14.99
N VAL A 18 4.82 14.32 14.74
CA VAL A 18 5.93 14.34 13.77
C VAL A 18 5.36 14.69 12.39
N THR A 19 5.89 15.75 11.79
CA THR A 19 5.53 16.18 10.43
C THR A 19 6.49 15.64 9.39
N ASP A 20 7.75 15.41 9.79
CA ASP A 20 8.82 14.88 8.93
C ASP A 20 8.76 13.35 8.89
N HIS A 21 8.50 12.79 7.71
CA HIS A 21 8.38 11.35 7.54
C HIS A 21 9.68 10.60 7.88
N ASP A 22 10.86 11.18 7.60
CA ASP A 22 12.15 10.54 7.89
C ASP A 22 12.39 10.41 9.40
N ALA A 23 11.86 11.36 10.18
CA ALA A 23 11.91 11.32 11.63
C ALA A 23 10.84 10.39 12.26
N LEU A 24 9.80 10.01 11.50
CA LEU A 24 8.66 9.25 12.01
C LEU A 24 9.08 7.86 12.51
N GLU A 25 9.94 7.17 11.75
CA GLU A 25 10.46 5.85 12.12
C GLU A 25 11.30 5.92 13.41
N LEU A 26 12.12 6.96 13.54
CA LEU A 26 12.99 7.17 14.71
C LEU A 26 12.17 7.36 15.99
N VAL A 27 11.02 8.02 15.92
CA VAL A 27 10.15 8.18 17.09
C VAL A 27 9.30 6.93 17.33
N PHE A 28 8.91 6.21 16.27
CA PHE A 28 8.15 4.96 16.39
C PHE A 28 8.91 3.91 17.23
N VAL A 29 10.21 3.75 16.99
CA VAL A 29 11.03 2.76 17.73
C VAL A 29 11.17 3.07 19.23
N GLU A 30 10.87 4.30 19.65
CA GLU A 30 10.83 4.69 21.06
C GLU A 30 9.52 4.28 21.77
N ILE A 31 8.55 3.69 21.05
CA ILE A 31 7.26 3.23 21.60
C ILE A 31 7.32 1.71 21.82
N PRO A 32 7.73 1.23 23.01
CA PRO A 32 7.89 -0.21 23.25
C PRO A 32 6.54 -0.94 23.29
N ASP A 33 5.60 -0.45 24.10
CA ASP A 33 4.25 -0.96 24.25
C ASP A 33 3.32 0.20 24.63
N LEU A 34 2.05 0.10 24.22
CA LEU A 34 1.05 1.11 24.54
C LEU A 34 0.39 0.82 25.88
N ALA A 35 0.40 1.81 26.78
CA ALA A 35 -0.41 1.75 27.99
C ALA A 35 -1.91 1.74 27.65
N PRO A 36 -2.79 1.17 28.50
CA PRO A 36 -4.25 1.19 28.24
C PRO A 36 -4.82 2.61 28.03
N SER A 37 -4.28 3.60 28.74
CA SER A 37 -4.67 5.01 28.56
C SER A 37 -4.19 5.63 27.24
N GLU A 38 -3.17 5.06 26.61
CA GLU A 38 -2.66 5.46 25.30
C GLU A 38 -3.45 4.80 24.19
N VAL A 39 -3.84 3.53 24.37
CA VAL A 39 -4.81 2.85 23.51
C VAL A 39 -6.11 3.66 23.41
N LEU A 40 -6.71 4.03 24.55
CA LEU A 40 -7.93 4.87 24.58
C LEU A 40 -7.73 6.23 23.92
N PHE A 41 -6.53 6.80 24.04
CA PHE A 41 -6.19 8.07 23.40
C PHE A 41 -6.11 7.95 21.87
N ILE A 42 -5.51 6.88 21.37
CA ILE A 42 -5.48 6.55 19.93
C ILE A 42 -6.90 6.29 19.41
N GLU A 43 -7.71 5.51 20.12
CA GLU A 43 -9.11 5.25 19.73
C GLU A 43 -9.89 6.56 19.64
N LYS A 44 -9.69 7.48 20.58
CA LYS A 44 -10.33 8.80 20.54
C LYS A 44 -9.93 9.58 19.29
N ILE A 45 -8.62 9.68 18.98
CA ILE A 45 -8.13 10.37 17.77
C ILE A 45 -8.76 9.78 16.50
N LEU A 46 -8.81 8.44 16.41
CA LEU A 46 -9.34 7.74 15.24
C LEU A 46 -10.88 7.80 15.13
N ASN A 47 -11.58 7.93 16.25
CA ASN A 47 -13.04 8.14 16.26
C ASN A 47 -13.38 9.57 15.86
N ASP A 48 -12.69 10.57 16.41
CA ASP A 48 -12.92 11.99 16.14
C ASP A 48 -12.57 12.33 14.68
N TRP A 49 -11.50 11.71 14.13
CA TRP A 49 -11.06 11.83 12.74
C TRP A 49 -10.74 13.28 12.28
N THR A 50 -10.34 14.14 13.21
CA THR A 50 -10.04 15.56 12.95
C THR A 50 -8.55 15.90 12.95
N GLU A 51 -7.69 15.07 13.57
CA GLU A 51 -6.26 15.34 13.71
C GLU A 51 -5.45 14.72 12.57
N GLU A 52 -5.38 15.41 11.41
CA GLU A 52 -4.86 14.82 10.17
C GLU A 52 -3.47 14.20 10.30
N GLN A 53 -2.52 14.93 10.89
CA GLN A 53 -1.16 14.44 11.10
C GLN A 53 -1.13 13.19 11.98
N ALA A 54 -1.87 13.20 13.08
CA ALA A 54 -1.92 12.09 14.03
C ALA A 54 -2.51 10.83 13.38
N ILE A 55 -3.61 11.01 12.62
CA ILE A 55 -4.26 9.93 11.88
C ILE A 55 -3.31 9.36 10.83
N ALA A 56 -2.67 10.22 10.03
CA ALA A 56 -1.72 9.77 9.01
C ALA A 56 -0.54 9.00 9.61
N ASN A 57 0.03 9.49 10.71
CA ASN A 57 1.12 8.80 11.41
C ASN A 57 0.66 7.42 11.88
N LEU A 58 -0.50 7.33 12.54
CA LEU A 58 -1.08 6.04 12.93
C LEU A 58 -1.32 5.09 11.75
N LEU A 59 -1.68 5.62 10.58
CA LEU A 59 -1.87 4.82 9.37
C LEU A 59 -0.56 4.34 8.75
N PHE A 60 0.54 5.09 8.90
CA PHE A 60 1.88 4.64 8.49
C PHE A 60 2.38 3.48 9.35
N TYR A 61 2.04 3.45 10.64
CA TYR A 61 2.38 2.35 11.56
C TYR A 61 1.12 1.77 12.22
N PRO A 62 0.31 1.02 11.46
CA PRO A 62 -1.01 0.56 11.90
C PRO A 62 -0.94 -0.51 13.00
N SER A 63 0.25 -0.97 13.36
CA SER A 63 0.48 -1.80 14.54
C SER A 63 0.06 -1.10 15.85
N LEU A 64 0.17 0.24 15.90
CA LEU A 64 -0.28 1.07 17.02
C LEU A 64 -1.82 1.17 17.10
N ILE A 65 -2.52 0.92 16.00
CA ILE A 65 -3.99 0.95 15.98
C ILE A 65 -4.51 -0.33 16.65
N PRO A 66 -5.44 -0.23 17.61
CA PRO A 66 -5.98 -1.40 18.30
C PRO A 66 -6.61 -2.39 17.33
N LYS A 67 -6.30 -3.68 17.51
CA LYS A 67 -6.72 -4.76 16.58
C LYS A 67 -8.23 -4.79 16.33
N SER A 68 -9.03 -4.48 17.35
CA SER A 68 -10.50 -4.45 17.31
C SER A 68 -11.07 -3.46 16.30
N ILE A 69 -10.40 -2.34 16.06
CA ILE A 69 -10.88 -1.26 15.16
C ILE A 69 -10.03 -1.11 13.90
N ARG A 70 -8.84 -1.74 13.86
CA ARG A 70 -7.83 -1.52 12.83
C ARG A 70 -8.35 -1.71 11.41
N PHE A 71 -9.13 -2.77 11.19
CA PHE A 71 -9.68 -3.04 9.86
C PHE A 71 -10.58 -1.90 9.37
N ASP A 72 -11.50 -1.44 10.21
CA ASP A 72 -12.46 -0.40 9.86
C ASP A 72 -11.75 0.94 9.60
N ILE A 73 -10.73 1.26 10.40
CA ILE A 73 -9.90 2.45 10.24
C ILE A 73 -9.12 2.41 8.92
N ILE A 74 -8.49 1.28 8.58
CA ILE A 74 -7.78 1.13 7.31
C ILE A 74 -8.76 1.24 6.13
N CYS A 75 -9.91 0.59 6.20
CA CYS A 75 -10.93 0.69 5.16
C CYS A 75 -11.40 2.14 4.97
N LYS A 76 -11.70 2.85 6.06
CA LYS A 76 -12.08 4.27 6.04
C LYS A 76 -11.01 5.12 5.37
N ALA A 77 -9.73 4.92 5.72
CA ALA A 77 -8.61 5.64 5.14
C ALA A 77 -8.45 5.36 3.64
N LEU A 78 -8.49 4.08 3.22
CA LEU A 78 -8.37 3.69 1.82
C LEU A 78 -9.52 4.24 0.95
N THR A 79 -10.69 4.48 1.53
CA THR A 79 -11.86 5.08 0.86
C THR A 79 -11.97 6.60 1.01
N SER A 80 -10.96 7.25 1.60
CA SER A 80 -10.98 8.71 1.83
C SER A 80 -10.58 9.47 0.56
N ASP A 81 -11.47 9.52 -0.43
CA ASP A 81 -11.19 10.14 -1.74
C ASP A 81 -10.79 11.63 -1.63
N ASN A 82 -11.26 12.33 -0.60
CA ASN A 82 -10.93 13.74 -0.31
C ASN A 82 -9.68 13.93 0.55
N ALA A 83 -9.04 12.85 1.01
CA ALA A 83 -7.81 12.90 1.81
C ALA A 83 -6.76 11.93 1.25
N PRO A 84 -6.14 12.27 0.10
CA PRO A 84 -5.19 11.39 -0.58
C PRO A 84 -3.99 10.99 0.28
N TYR A 85 -3.60 11.83 1.25
CA TYR A 85 -2.55 11.50 2.20
C TYR A 85 -2.93 10.35 3.14
N TYR A 86 -4.21 10.22 3.54
CA TYR A 86 -4.67 9.05 4.31
C TYR A 86 -4.63 7.78 3.47
N VAL A 87 -5.01 7.87 2.19
CA VAL A 87 -4.93 6.75 1.26
C VAL A 87 -3.48 6.30 1.10
N LEU A 88 -2.55 7.25 0.93
CA LEU A 88 -1.12 6.96 0.86
C LEU A 88 -0.62 6.30 2.15
N ALA A 89 -0.88 6.92 3.31
CA ALA A 89 -0.42 6.43 4.61
C ALA A 89 -0.93 5.01 4.88
N ALA A 90 -2.23 4.75 4.65
CA ALA A 90 -2.81 3.42 4.82
C ALA A 90 -2.23 2.40 3.84
N THR A 91 -2.01 2.80 2.58
CA THR A 91 -1.42 1.94 1.55
C THR A 91 0.01 1.53 1.91
N VAL A 92 0.80 2.45 2.44
CA VAL A 92 2.17 2.18 2.87
C VAL A 92 2.19 1.36 4.16
N GLY A 93 1.42 1.76 5.17
CA GLY A 93 1.38 1.05 6.46
C GLY A 93 0.88 -0.39 6.35
N LEU A 94 0.03 -0.70 5.37
CA LEU A 94 -0.38 -2.07 5.07
C LEU A 94 0.79 -3.01 4.70
N GLN A 95 1.94 -2.48 4.26
CA GLN A 95 3.15 -3.26 3.99
C GLN A 95 3.83 -3.76 5.27
N LEU A 96 3.54 -3.12 6.42
CA LEU A 96 4.04 -3.52 7.73
C LEU A 96 3.17 -4.59 8.41
N LEU A 97 1.99 -4.85 7.87
CA LEU A 97 1.07 -5.87 8.35
C LEU A 97 1.12 -7.09 7.45
N LYS A 98 0.94 -8.29 8.03
CA LYS A 98 0.88 -9.51 7.24
C LYS A 98 -0.55 -9.72 6.74
N ALA A 99 -0.70 -10.08 5.47
CA ALA A 99 -2.01 -10.42 4.93
C ALA A 99 -2.69 -11.57 5.73
N SER A 100 -1.88 -12.48 6.29
CA SER A 100 -2.34 -13.58 7.16
C SER A 100 -3.03 -13.13 8.45
N ASP A 101 -2.83 -11.88 8.89
CA ASP A 101 -3.44 -11.36 10.11
C ASP A 101 -4.92 -11.00 9.93
N TRP A 102 -5.40 -11.03 8.69
CA TRP A 102 -6.78 -10.70 8.31
C TRP A 102 -7.58 -11.96 7.99
N THR A 103 -8.90 -11.85 8.08
CA THR A 103 -9.81 -12.87 7.50
C THR A 103 -9.75 -12.82 5.97
N ALA A 104 -10.25 -13.87 5.30
CA ALA A 104 -10.29 -13.91 3.83
C ALA A 104 -11.09 -12.74 3.24
N GLU A 105 -12.28 -12.48 3.79
CA GLU A 105 -13.13 -11.36 3.38
C GLU A 105 -12.44 -10.00 3.56
N GLN A 106 -11.76 -9.80 4.69
CA GLN A 106 -11.01 -8.56 4.94
C GLN A 106 -9.84 -8.40 3.95
N ARG A 107 -9.09 -9.47 3.67
CA ARG A 107 -8.01 -9.42 2.67
C ARG A 107 -8.54 -9.06 1.30
N ASP A 108 -9.64 -9.68 0.89
CA ASP A 108 -10.24 -9.45 -0.43
C ASP A 108 -10.72 -8.01 -0.56
N LYS A 109 -11.40 -7.48 0.46
CA LYS A 109 -11.82 -6.07 0.48
C LYS A 109 -10.65 -5.08 0.41
N ILE A 110 -9.57 -5.35 1.15
CA ILE A 110 -8.35 -4.53 1.10
C ILE A 110 -7.72 -4.61 -0.30
N GLY A 111 -7.56 -5.81 -0.84
CA GLY A 111 -6.95 -6.03 -2.14
C GLY A 111 -7.74 -5.38 -3.28
N GLU A 112 -9.08 -5.50 -3.30
CA GLU A 112 -9.94 -4.83 -4.28
C GLU A 112 -9.74 -3.31 -4.25
N ARG A 113 -9.69 -2.73 -3.05
CA ARG A 113 -9.48 -1.29 -2.91
C ARG A 113 -8.07 -0.88 -3.35
N LEU A 114 -7.04 -1.66 -3.06
CA LEU A 114 -5.69 -1.40 -3.54
C LEU A 114 -5.58 -1.52 -5.07
N ILE A 115 -6.29 -2.45 -5.71
CA ILE A 115 -6.34 -2.56 -7.18
C ILE A 115 -6.97 -1.29 -7.80
N LEU A 116 -8.07 -0.82 -7.18
CA LEU A 116 -8.72 0.42 -7.62
C LEU A 116 -7.76 1.61 -7.50
N ILE A 117 -7.09 1.77 -6.34
CA ILE A 117 -6.12 2.84 -6.11
C ILE A 117 -4.94 2.75 -7.09
N ALA A 118 -4.41 1.55 -7.35
CA ALA A 118 -3.34 1.33 -8.32
C ALA A 118 -3.72 1.73 -9.76
N SER A 119 -5.02 1.84 -10.04
CA SER A 119 -5.55 2.22 -11.34
C SER A 119 -5.79 3.74 -11.50
N GLN A 120 -5.67 4.51 -10.41
CA GLN A 120 -5.88 5.96 -10.40
C GLN A 120 -4.71 6.72 -11.03
N ASN A 121 -4.95 7.98 -11.40
CA ASN A 121 -3.95 8.86 -12.02
C ASN A 121 -3.10 9.64 -11.00
N VAL A 122 -2.96 9.13 -9.77
CA VAL A 122 -2.14 9.75 -8.72
C VAL A 122 -0.84 8.97 -8.60
N GLU A 123 0.24 9.42 -9.28
CA GLU A 123 1.47 8.65 -9.49
C GLU A 123 2.01 7.97 -8.22
N ILE A 124 2.21 8.72 -7.13
CA ILE A 124 2.80 8.21 -5.89
C ILE A 124 1.90 7.15 -5.24
N ILE A 125 0.59 7.43 -5.12
CA ILE A 125 -0.36 6.53 -4.45
C ILE A 125 -0.57 5.28 -5.30
N ALA A 126 -0.77 5.44 -6.62
CA ALA A 126 -0.94 4.32 -7.53
C ALA A 126 0.31 3.43 -7.56
N ALA A 127 1.51 4.02 -7.56
CA ALA A 127 2.77 3.28 -7.49
C ALA A 127 2.88 2.48 -6.19
N ARG A 128 2.60 3.08 -5.03
CA ARG A 128 2.65 2.37 -3.73
C ARG A 128 1.59 1.26 -3.66
N ALA A 129 0.36 1.52 -4.09
CA ALA A 129 -0.73 0.54 -4.10
C ALA A 129 -0.44 -0.65 -5.01
N SER A 130 0.14 -0.38 -6.18
CA SER A 130 0.51 -1.43 -7.15
C SER A 130 1.58 -2.40 -6.65
N ILE A 131 2.28 -2.09 -5.54
CA ILE A 131 3.20 -2.99 -4.84
C ILE A 131 2.50 -3.62 -3.65
N THR A 132 1.86 -2.82 -2.78
CA THR A 132 1.19 -3.30 -1.57
C THR A 132 0.19 -4.42 -1.87
N VAL A 133 -0.53 -4.31 -2.98
CA VAL A 133 -1.56 -5.28 -3.37
C VAL A 133 -1.05 -6.72 -3.51
N TRP A 134 0.26 -6.94 -3.75
CA TRP A 134 0.80 -8.28 -4.06
C TRP A 134 0.51 -9.29 -2.93
N GLU A 135 0.61 -8.86 -1.68
CA GLU A 135 0.34 -9.68 -0.49
C GLU A 135 -1.16 -9.98 -0.30
N TYR A 136 -2.04 -9.25 -0.98
CA TYR A 136 -3.50 -9.34 -0.83
C TYR A 136 -4.17 -10.04 -2.04
N LEU A 137 -3.39 -10.63 -2.95
CA LEU A 137 -3.93 -11.27 -4.17
C LEU A 137 -4.23 -12.76 -4.03
N ASP A 138 -3.74 -13.46 -3.01
CA ASP A 138 -3.92 -14.91 -2.90
C ASP A 138 -5.40 -15.34 -2.80
N GLY A 139 -6.27 -14.51 -2.21
CA GLY A 139 -7.73 -14.73 -2.16
C GLY A 139 -8.46 -14.23 -3.43
N LEU A 140 -8.12 -13.03 -3.89
CA LEU A 140 -8.75 -12.38 -5.05
C LEU A 140 -8.40 -13.01 -6.40
N GLY A 141 -7.22 -13.61 -6.48
CA GLY A 141 -6.65 -14.14 -7.71
C GLY A 141 -6.00 -13.06 -8.59
N ASP A 142 -4.87 -13.42 -9.18
CA ASP A 142 -4.05 -12.55 -10.03
C ASP A 142 -4.86 -11.89 -11.17
N VAL A 143 -5.93 -12.53 -11.66
CA VAL A 143 -6.77 -11.99 -12.74
C VAL A 143 -7.33 -10.61 -12.44
N GLN A 144 -7.61 -10.29 -11.18
CA GLN A 144 -8.14 -8.98 -10.78
C GLN A 144 -7.11 -7.88 -11.04
N LEU A 145 -5.87 -8.05 -10.59
CA LEU A 145 -4.79 -7.08 -10.84
C LEU A 145 -4.39 -7.03 -12.33
N LEU A 146 -4.32 -8.18 -13.00
CA LEU A 146 -3.91 -8.23 -14.40
C LEU A 146 -5.01 -7.69 -15.34
N GLY A 147 -6.27 -7.70 -14.88
CA GLY A 147 -7.43 -7.21 -15.60
C GLY A 147 -7.43 -5.69 -15.78
N VAL A 148 -6.86 -4.94 -14.82
CA VAL A 148 -6.76 -3.47 -14.89
C VAL A 148 -5.57 -2.97 -15.70
N TYR A 149 -4.66 -3.86 -16.15
CA TYR A 149 -3.48 -3.45 -16.91
C TYR A 149 -3.81 -3.16 -18.40
N PRO A 150 -3.33 -2.04 -18.99
CA PRO A 150 -2.50 -1.01 -18.38
C PRO A 150 -3.32 -0.01 -17.56
N VAL A 151 -2.69 0.53 -16.52
CA VAL A 151 -3.22 1.62 -15.68
C VAL A 151 -2.68 2.98 -16.14
N ALA A 152 -3.17 4.08 -15.57
CA ALA A 152 -2.79 5.44 -15.97
C ALA A 152 -1.28 5.72 -15.76
N THR A 153 -0.74 5.29 -14.62
CA THR A 153 0.61 5.66 -14.18
C THR A 153 1.66 4.70 -14.69
N SER A 154 2.81 5.24 -15.09
CA SER A 154 3.88 4.43 -15.70
C SER A 154 4.56 3.52 -14.68
N THR A 155 4.71 4.00 -13.44
CA THR A 155 5.32 3.25 -12.34
C THR A 155 4.42 2.09 -11.91
N ALA A 156 3.10 2.32 -11.76
CA ALA A 156 2.19 1.22 -11.43
C ALA A 156 2.14 0.16 -12.53
N ASN A 157 2.17 0.55 -13.81
CA ASN A 157 2.32 -0.40 -14.92
C ASN A 157 3.60 -1.24 -14.82
N ARG A 158 4.72 -0.63 -14.43
CA ARG A 158 5.99 -1.33 -14.21
C ARG A 158 5.88 -2.31 -13.04
N ASN A 159 5.25 -1.90 -11.94
CA ASN A 159 5.06 -2.73 -10.75
C ASN A 159 4.14 -3.92 -11.02
N ILE A 160 3.01 -3.73 -11.72
CA ILE A 160 2.15 -4.85 -12.15
C ILE A 160 2.93 -5.82 -13.06
N MET A 161 3.79 -5.31 -13.94
CA MET A 161 4.66 -6.17 -14.75
C MET A 161 5.68 -6.92 -13.89
N ALA A 162 6.29 -6.25 -12.91
CA ALA A 162 7.24 -6.85 -11.98
C ALA A 162 6.59 -7.99 -11.18
N TYR A 163 5.38 -7.77 -10.65
CA TYR A 163 4.55 -8.79 -10.00
C TYR A 163 4.43 -10.05 -10.86
N VAL A 164 3.99 -9.89 -12.11
CA VAL A 164 3.79 -11.02 -13.03
C VAL A 164 5.11 -11.75 -13.31
N LEU A 165 6.22 -11.03 -13.43
CA LEU A 165 7.52 -11.69 -13.66
C LEU A 165 8.05 -12.41 -12.43
N THR A 166 7.70 -11.97 -11.23
CA THR A 166 8.09 -12.58 -9.95
C THR A 166 7.19 -13.76 -9.63
N ARG A 167 5.86 -13.59 -9.64
CA ARG A 167 4.86 -14.61 -9.35
C ARG A 167 4.97 -15.85 -10.25
N TYR A 168 5.35 -15.63 -11.51
CA TYR A 168 5.50 -16.70 -12.51
C TYR A 168 6.96 -16.99 -12.85
N ALA A 169 7.91 -16.64 -11.98
CA ALA A 169 9.33 -16.74 -12.27
C ALA A 169 9.77 -18.16 -12.68
N ASP A 170 9.13 -19.19 -12.12
CA ASP A 170 9.50 -20.60 -12.33
C ASP A 170 8.76 -21.25 -13.50
N TYR A 171 7.86 -20.53 -14.15
CA TYR A 171 7.11 -21.07 -15.27
C TYR A 171 7.98 -21.15 -16.53
N SER A 172 7.79 -22.20 -17.31
CA SER A 172 8.18 -22.18 -18.72
C SER A 172 7.34 -21.17 -19.49
N LYS A 173 7.84 -20.76 -20.66
CA LYS A 173 7.09 -19.91 -21.59
C LYS A 173 5.74 -20.52 -22.00
N LYS A 174 5.60 -21.85 -22.03
CA LYS A 174 4.36 -22.54 -22.41
C LYS A 174 3.35 -22.44 -21.27
N GLU A 175 3.76 -22.74 -20.04
CA GLU A 175 2.92 -22.63 -18.84
C GLU A 175 2.45 -21.19 -18.63
N PHE A 176 3.36 -20.22 -18.74
CA PHE A 176 3.03 -18.80 -18.59
C PHE A 176 1.94 -18.34 -19.58
N LYS A 177 2.08 -18.73 -20.87
CA LYS A 177 1.06 -18.43 -21.89
C LYS A 177 -0.29 -19.10 -21.58
N GLN A 178 -0.27 -20.33 -21.07
CA GLN A 178 -1.48 -21.07 -20.72
C GLN A 178 -2.18 -20.44 -19.51
N ALA A 179 -1.44 -20.05 -18.47
CA ALA A 179 -1.96 -19.34 -17.30
C ALA A 179 -2.69 -18.05 -17.71
N LEU A 180 -2.02 -17.19 -18.49
CA LEU A 180 -2.64 -15.96 -19.00
C LEU A 180 -3.88 -16.22 -19.89
N LYS A 181 -3.92 -17.35 -20.61
CA LYS A 181 -5.10 -17.74 -21.41
C LYS A 181 -6.25 -18.19 -20.50
N LYS A 182 -5.98 -18.96 -19.44
CA LYS A 182 -6.98 -19.41 -18.47
C LYS A 182 -7.62 -18.23 -17.73
N MET A 183 -6.84 -17.20 -17.43
CA MET A 183 -7.31 -15.95 -16.82
C MET A 183 -8.10 -15.03 -17.77
N ALA A 184 -8.39 -15.47 -19.01
CA ALA A 184 -9.12 -14.69 -20.02
C ALA A 184 -8.53 -13.30 -20.34
N ILE A 185 -7.24 -13.05 -20.07
CA ILE A 185 -6.60 -11.76 -20.32
C ILE A 185 -6.64 -11.40 -21.82
N LYS A 186 -6.95 -10.14 -22.14
CA LYS A 186 -7.04 -9.65 -23.53
C LYS A 186 -5.77 -9.96 -24.33
N TRP A 187 -5.90 -10.36 -25.60
CA TRP A 187 -4.77 -10.85 -26.40
C TRP A 187 -3.60 -9.86 -26.52
N HIS A 188 -3.88 -8.57 -26.77
CA HIS A 188 -2.84 -7.56 -26.91
C HIS A 188 -2.07 -7.33 -25.59
N ILE A 189 -2.75 -7.46 -24.44
CA ILE A 189 -2.14 -7.42 -23.11
C ILE A 189 -1.29 -8.66 -22.86
N ARG A 190 -1.81 -9.85 -23.15
CA ARG A 190 -1.03 -11.11 -23.06
C ARG A 190 0.26 -11.02 -23.87
N ARG A 191 0.23 -10.41 -25.06
CA ARG A 191 1.43 -10.21 -25.88
C ARG A 191 2.49 -9.36 -25.17
N LYS A 192 2.09 -8.31 -24.46
CA LYS A 192 3.00 -7.45 -23.66
C LYS A 192 3.68 -8.28 -22.55
N PHE A 193 2.89 -8.97 -21.72
CA PHE A 193 3.41 -9.84 -20.66
C PHE A 193 4.36 -10.92 -21.22
N VAL A 194 3.94 -11.65 -22.26
CA VAL A 194 4.76 -12.71 -22.88
C VAL A 194 6.06 -12.16 -23.48
N LYS A 195 6.04 -10.96 -24.08
CA LYS A 195 7.25 -10.30 -24.61
C LYS A 195 8.23 -10.00 -23.47
N ARG A 196 7.74 -9.47 -22.35
CA ARG A 196 8.57 -9.15 -21.18
C ARG A 196 9.09 -10.41 -20.51
N PHE A 197 8.26 -11.43 -20.33
CA PHE A 197 8.64 -12.72 -19.77
C PHE A 197 9.76 -13.42 -20.56
N LYS A 198 9.68 -13.42 -21.90
CA LYS A 198 10.79 -13.92 -22.74
C LYS A 198 12.09 -13.16 -22.51
N ARG A 199 12.02 -11.84 -22.31
CA ARG A 199 13.20 -11.03 -21.98
C ARG A 199 13.75 -11.39 -20.60
N CYS A 200 12.87 -11.62 -19.61
CA CYS A 200 13.23 -12.13 -18.29
C CYS A 200 13.99 -13.46 -18.36
N LEU A 201 13.43 -14.46 -19.07
CA LEU A 201 14.07 -15.78 -19.25
C LEU A 201 15.45 -15.70 -19.90
N ARG A 202 15.63 -14.83 -20.92
CA ARG A 202 16.95 -14.57 -21.52
C ARG A 202 17.89 -13.88 -20.53
N GLY A 203 17.35 -12.96 -19.73
CA GLY A 203 18.07 -12.22 -18.70
C GLY A 203 18.60 -13.09 -17.56
N LYS A 204 17.91 -14.20 -17.21
CA LYS A 204 18.33 -15.13 -16.14
C LYS A 204 19.76 -15.64 -16.37
N ARG A 205 20.12 -15.95 -17.62
CA ARG A 205 21.48 -16.40 -18.00
C ARG A 205 22.57 -15.35 -17.81
N SER A 206 22.19 -14.08 -17.65
CA SER A 206 23.10 -12.92 -17.57
C SER A 206 22.98 -12.15 -16.25
N GLY A 207 22.27 -12.68 -15.25
CA GLY A 207 21.96 -11.98 -13.98
C GLY A 207 20.96 -10.82 -14.09
N LYS A 208 20.62 -10.36 -15.30
CA LYS A 208 19.76 -9.18 -15.55
C LYS A 208 18.27 -9.40 -15.25
N ALA A 209 17.85 -10.62 -14.89
CA ALA A 209 16.46 -10.92 -14.57
C ALA A 209 15.95 -10.18 -13.33
N VAL A 210 16.81 -10.05 -12.31
CA VAL A 210 16.49 -9.42 -11.02
C VAL A 210 15.97 -8.00 -11.21
N PHE A 211 16.64 -7.19 -12.04
CA PHE A 211 16.21 -5.82 -12.33
C PHE A 211 14.87 -5.69 -13.05
N MET A 212 14.42 -6.74 -13.75
CA MET A 212 13.11 -6.73 -14.41
C MET A 212 11.98 -7.16 -13.49
N GLN A 213 12.31 -7.89 -12.42
CA GLN A 213 11.39 -8.38 -11.40
C GLN A 213 11.29 -7.42 -10.20
N ALA A 214 12.24 -6.50 -10.06
CA ALA A 214 12.22 -5.49 -9.02
C ALA A 214 11.11 -4.46 -9.29
N PRO A 215 10.17 -4.27 -8.34
CA PRO A 215 9.28 -3.12 -8.38
C PRO A 215 10.06 -1.82 -8.19
N GLU A 216 9.44 -0.72 -8.60
CA GLU A 216 9.95 0.63 -8.45
C GLU A 216 9.17 1.33 -7.33
N TYR A 217 9.90 1.67 -6.26
CA TYR A 217 9.37 2.40 -5.12
C TYR A 217 9.59 3.90 -5.35
N ILE A 218 8.52 4.68 -5.22
CA ILE A 218 8.57 6.15 -5.24
C ILE A 218 8.70 6.66 -3.80
N ASP A 219 9.54 7.66 -3.60
CA ASP A 219 9.72 8.31 -2.30
C ASP A 219 8.41 8.86 -1.71
N ILE A 220 8.26 8.80 -0.39
CA ILE A 220 7.03 9.22 0.30
C ILE A 220 7.25 10.64 0.84
N PRO A 221 6.49 11.65 0.35
CA PRO A 221 6.62 13.00 0.88
C PRO A 221 6.00 13.13 2.28
N SER A 222 6.55 14.04 3.08
CA SER A 222 5.92 14.49 4.34
C SER A 222 4.61 15.22 4.07
N LEU A 223 3.67 15.20 5.02
CA LEU A 223 2.36 15.87 4.85
C LEU A 223 2.52 17.37 4.57
N THR A 224 3.54 18.00 5.15
CA THR A 224 3.88 19.42 4.96
C THR A 224 4.43 19.74 3.57
N ASP A 225 4.97 18.74 2.88
CA ASP A 225 5.57 18.89 1.54
C ASP A 225 4.56 18.61 0.42
N VAL A 226 3.37 18.14 0.82
CA VAL A 226 2.27 17.79 -0.08
C VAL A 226 1.36 19.00 -0.27
N ASP A 227 1.35 19.59 -1.47
CA ASP A 227 0.19 20.39 -1.89
C ASP A 227 -0.97 19.42 -2.15
N GLN A 228 -1.89 19.31 -1.20
CA GLN A 228 -3.07 18.45 -1.32
C GLN A 228 -3.87 18.72 -2.60
N ARG A 229 -3.75 19.90 -3.23
CA ARG A 229 -4.41 20.24 -4.51
C ARG A 229 -3.85 19.46 -5.69
N VAL A 230 -2.55 19.09 -5.67
CA VAL A 230 -1.92 18.25 -6.70
C VAL A 230 -2.52 16.86 -6.70
N PHE A 231 -2.95 16.37 -5.54
CA PHE A 231 -3.63 15.07 -5.41
C PHE A 231 -5.11 15.11 -5.81
N VAL A 232 -5.78 16.26 -5.66
CA VAL A 232 -7.20 16.46 -6.04
C VAL A 232 -7.37 16.66 -7.54
N GLN A 233 -6.47 17.41 -8.21
CA GLN A 233 -6.56 17.65 -9.66
C GLN A 233 -6.41 16.36 -10.49
N ALA A 234 -5.62 15.41 -10.01
CA ALA A 234 -5.44 14.10 -10.66
C ALA A 234 -6.61 13.11 -10.45
N SER A 235 -7.56 13.43 -9.57
CA SER A 235 -8.73 12.59 -9.28
C SER A 235 -9.98 13.01 -10.06
N GLN A 236 -9.90 14.09 -10.85
CA GLN A 236 -11.02 14.69 -11.60
C GLN A 236 -10.90 14.57 -13.14
N GLU A 237 -9.87 13.87 -13.65
CA GLU A 237 -9.66 13.56 -15.08
C GLU A 237 -9.86 12.06 -15.35
#